data_AF-A0AAW4I3T1-F1
#
_entry.id   AF-A0AAW4I3T1-F1
#
_cell.length_a   1.000
_cell.length_b   1.000
_cell.length_c   1.000
_cell.angle_alpha   90.00
_cell.angle_beta   90.00
_cell.angle_gamma   90.00
#
_symmetry.space_group_name_H-M   'P 1'
#
loop_
_entity.id
_entity.type
_entity.pdbx_description
1 polymer ?
#
loop_
_entity_poly.entity_id
_entity_poly.type
_entity_poly.pdbx_seq_one_letter_code
_entity_poly.pdbx_strand_id
1 'polypeptide(L)'
;MKYQNLTELAAAFRSGDLNRDHYTLVLDNDDSWLDYIGPLPDGVARDSEAADVWLDAKHDECRAWFRGNGYQDLSDACDAAGIPNEWC
;
A
#
# COMPACT_ATOMS: atom_id res chain seq x y z
N MET A 1 -4.31 2.63 -12.91
CA MET A 1 -4.74 2.23 -11.56
C MET A 1 -5.55 0.96 -11.64
N LYS A 2 -5.18 -0.03 -10.80
CA LYS A 2 -5.84 -1.34 -10.67
C LYS A 2 -6.98 -1.28 -9.65
N TYR A 3 -6.80 -0.52 -8.57
CA TYR A 3 -7.81 -0.27 -7.53
C TYR A 3 -8.12 1.24 -7.52
N GLN A 4 -9.38 1.61 -7.67
CA GLN A 4 -9.78 3.01 -7.85
C GLN A 4 -9.97 3.77 -6.54
N ASN A 5 -10.16 3.06 -5.43
CA ASN A 5 -10.45 3.61 -4.12
C ASN A 5 -10.11 2.60 -3.02
N LEU A 6 -10.12 3.06 -1.75
CA LEU A 6 -9.86 2.21 -0.60
C LEU A 6 -10.83 1.04 -0.45
N THR A 7 -12.09 1.17 -0.89
CA THR A 7 -13.07 0.08 -0.76
C THR A 7 -12.67 -1.12 -1.62
N GLU A 8 -12.24 -0.87 -2.85
CA GLU A 8 -11.72 -1.90 -3.76
C GLU A 8 -10.41 -2.51 -3.24
N LEU A 9 -9.49 -1.67 -2.75
CA LEU A 9 -8.23 -2.14 -2.18
C LEU A 9 -8.46 -3.03 -0.94
N ALA A 10 -9.33 -2.59 -0.02
CA ALA A 10 -9.71 -3.35 1.15
C ALA A 10 -10.42 -4.66 0.77
N ALA A 11 -11.23 -4.67 -0.29
CA ALA A 11 -11.83 -5.90 -0.80
C ALA A 11 -10.77 -6.89 -1.28
N ALA A 12 -9.71 -6.43 -1.97
CA ALA A 12 -8.60 -7.28 -2.41
C ALA A 12 -7.81 -7.90 -1.25
N PHE A 13 -7.59 -7.16 -0.16
CA PHE A 13 -6.99 -7.71 1.07
C PHE A 13 -7.91 -8.68 1.83
N ARG A 14 -9.23 -8.53 1.70
CA ARG A 14 -10.22 -9.44 2.30
C ARG A 14 -10.39 -10.71 1.49
N SER A 15 -10.37 -10.63 0.16
CA SER A 15 -10.47 -11.79 -0.74
C SER A 15 -9.19 -12.63 -0.77
N GLY A 16 -8.04 -12.03 -0.44
CA GLY A 16 -6.73 -12.65 -0.52
C GLY A 16 -6.01 -12.40 -1.86
N ASP A 17 -6.60 -11.60 -2.76
CA ASP A 17 -5.95 -11.16 -3.99
C ASP A 17 -4.68 -10.33 -3.71
N LEU A 18 -4.68 -9.60 -2.58
CA LEU A 18 -3.48 -9.00 -1.99
C LEU A 18 -3.12 -9.76 -0.70
N ASN A 19 -1.93 -10.36 -0.71
CA ASN A 19 -1.37 -10.99 0.48
C ASN A 19 -0.84 -9.93 1.45
N ARG A 20 -1.36 -9.93 2.69
CA ARG A 20 -0.99 -9.00 3.77
C ARG A 20 0.47 -9.15 4.22
N ASP A 21 1.08 -10.31 3.98
CA ASP A 21 2.49 -10.54 4.29
C ASP A 21 3.41 -9.94 3.23
N HIS A 22 2.87 -9.55 2.06
CA HIS A 22 3.64 -9.03 0.93
C HIS A 22 3.31 -7.58 0.58
N TYR A 23 2.13 -7.09 0.97
CA TYR A 23 1.63 -5.77 0.61
C TYR A 23 1.06 -5.06 1.82
N THR A 24 1.24 -3.74 1.85
CA THR A 24 0.64 -2.88 2.88
C THR A 24 0.07 -1.61 2.25
N LEU A 25 -0.96 -1.05 2.90
CA LEU A 25 -1.39 0.32 2.63
C LEU A 25 -0.49 1.25 3.45
N VAL A 26 0.08 2.26 2.78
CA VAL A 26 0.77 3.37 3.42
C VAL A 26 -0.14 4.59 3.34
N LEU A 27 -0.28 5.27 4.48
CA LEU A 27 -1.02 6.52 4.63
C LEU A 27 -0.01 7.58 5.07
N ASP A 28 0.15 8.61 4.26
CA ASP A 28 0.81 9.86 4.62
C ASP A 28 -0.26 10.97 4.62
N ASN A 29 0.09 12.18 5.06
CA ASN A 29 -0.84 13.31 5.09
C ASN A 29 -1.32 13.71 3.69
N ASP A 30 -0.42 13.63 2.69
CA ASP A 30 -0.69 14.14 1.34
C ASP A 30 -1.21 13.05 0.39
N ASP A 31 -0.71 11.82 0.49
CA ASP A 31 -1.15 10.70 -0.32
C ASP A 31 -1.23 9.38 0.45
N SER A 32 -2.01 8.48 -0.13
CA SER A 32 -2.04 7.08 0.26
C SER A 32 -1.56 6.25 -0.92
N TRP A 33 -0.86 5.15 -0.66
CA TRP A 33 -0.43 4.26 -1.72
C TRP A 33 -0.29 2.82 -1.23
N LEU A 34 -0.38 1.89 -2.18
CA LEU A 34 -0.02 0.50 -1.93
C LEU A 34 1.50 0.39 -1.98
N ASP A 35 2.06 -0.40 -1.07
CA ASP A 35 3.49 -0.66 -1.01
C ASP A 35 3.80 -2.16 -0.91
N TYR A 36 5.02 -2.55 -1.29
CA TYR A 36 5.51 -3.92 -1.23
C TYR A 36 6.43 -4.12 -0.02
N ILE A 37 6.08 -5.09 0.84
CA ILE A 37 6.85 -5.45 2.04
C ILE A 37 7.28 -6.93 2.05
N GLY A 38 7.07 -7.63 0.93
CA GLY A 38 7.36 -9.05 0.81
C GLY A 38 8.85 -9.36 0.61
N PRO A 39 9.18 -10.65 0.45
CA PRO A 39 10.55 -11.09 0.25
C PRO A 39 11.11 -10.65 -1.11
N LEU A 40 12.43 -10.43 -1.15
CA LEU A 40 13.14 -10.26 -2.41
C LEU A 40 13.09 -11.55 -3.25
N PRO A 41 13.26 -11.47 -4.57
CA PRO A 41 13.39 -12.64 -5.43
C PRO A 41 14.56 -13.54 -5.00
N ASP A 42 14.41 -14.84 -5.22
CA ASP A 42 15.46 -15.82 -4.91
C ASP A 42 16.79 -15.45 -5.57
N GLY A 43 17.87 -15.46 -4.77
CA GLY A 43 19.21 -15.14 -5.23
C GLY A 43 19.56 -13.65 -5.27
N VAL A 44 18.61 -12.75 -4.95
CA VAL A 44 18.89 -11.32 -4.81
C VAL A 44 19.37 -11.03 -3.39
N ALA A 45 20.60 -10.52 -3.26
CA ALA A 45 21.14 -10.11 -1.97
C ALA A 45 20.53 -8.79 -1.51
N ARG A 46 20.10 -8.71 -0.24
CA ARG A 46 19.36 -7.56 0.30
C ARG A 46 20.12 -6.23 0.19
N ASP A 47 21.42 -6.24 0.46
CA ASP A 47 22.25 -5.04 0.44
C ASP A 47 22.98 -4.87 -0.91
N SER A 48 22.27 -5.12 -2.01
CA SER A 48 22.84 -5.03 -3.36
C SER A 48 22.06 -4.04 -4.22
N GLU A 49 22.75 -3.44 -5.19
CA GLU A 49 22.14 -2.58 -6.21
C GLU A 49 20.98 -3.27 -6.95
N ALA A 50 21.06 -4.59 -7.14
CA ALA A 50 19.99 -5.37 -7.76
C ALA A 50 18.72 -5.43 -6.88
N ALA A 51 18.87 -5.46 -5.55
CA ALA A 51 17.73 -5.37 -4.64
C ALA A 51 17.09 -3.98 -4.70
N ASP A 52 17.90 -2.93 -4.67
CA ASP A 52 17.41 -1.55 -4.73
C ASP A 52 16.61 -1.30 -6.01
N VAL A 53 17.18 -1.64 -7.18
CA VAL A 53 16.50 -1.49 -8.48
C VAL A 53 15.19 -2.29 -8.55
N TRP A 54 15.17 -3.50 -7.98
CA TRP A 54 13.96 -4.31 -7.99
C TRP A 54 12.88 -3.75 -7.07
N LEU A 55 13.25 -3.32 -5.86
CA LEU A 55 12.34 -2.73 -4.90
C LEU A 55 11.76 -1.42 -5.43
N ASP A 56 12.58 -0.55 -6.02
CA ASP A 56 12.11 0.69 -6.65
C ASP A 56 11.07 0.41 -7.74
N ALA A 57 11.36 -0.54 -8.64
CA ALA A 57 10.41 -0.95 -9.67
C ALA A 57 9.12 -1.55 -9.08
N LYS A 58 9.20 -2.26 -7.95
CA LYS A 58 8.03 -2.79 -7.25
C LYS A 58 7.22 -1.73 -6.54
N HIS A 59 7.86 -0.74 -5.91
CA HIS A 59 7.18 0.40 -5.32
C HIS A 59 6.44 1.21 -6.40
N ASP A 60 7.06 1.43 -7.56
CA ASP A 60 6.43 2.09 -8.70
C ASP A 60 5.22 1.30 -9.23
N GLU A 61 5.34 -0.03 -9.35
CA GLU A 61 4.21 -0.89 -9.72
C GLU A 61 3.05 -0.77 -8.71
N CYS A 62 3.34 -0.82 -7.41
CA CYS A 62 2.31 -0.74 -6.37
C CYS A 62 1.62 0.63 -6.37
N ARG A 63 2.38 1.72 -6.51
CA ARG A 63 1.84 3.08 -6.67
C ARG A 63 0.98 3.22 -7.93
N ALA A 64 1.34 2.54 -9.02
CA ALA A 64 0.52 2.52 -10.23
C ALA A 64 -0.78 1.70 -10.06
N TRP A 65 -0.79 0.73 -9.14
CA TRP A 65 -1.98 -0.04 -8.79
C TRP A 65 -2.95 0.78 -7.94
N PHE A 66 -2.47 1.48 -6.92
CA PHE A 66 -3.29 2.33 -6.06
C PHE A 66 -2.51 3.57 -5.60
N ARG A 67 -3.16 4.73 -5.78
CA ARG A 67 -2.78 6.00 -5.18
C ARG A 67 -4.05 6.77 -4.83
N GLY A 68 -4.17 7.22 -3.59
CA GLY A 68 -5.31 7.98 -3.10
C GLY A 68 -4.91 9.29 -2.45
N ASN A 69 -5.83 9.86 -1.68
CA ASN A 69 -5.63 11.12 -0.97
C ASN A 69 -5.44 10.79 0.51
N GLY A 70 -4.22 10.98 1.01
CA GLY A 70 -3.80 10.47 2.31
C GLY A 70 -4.70 10.91 3.46
N TYR A 71 -4.95 12.22 3.57
CA TYR A 71 -5.86 12.77 4.58
C TYR A 71 -7.31 12.27 4.44
N GLN A 72 -7.88 12.28 3.22
CA GLN A 72 -9.26 11.82 3.03
C GLN A 72 -9.39 10.32 3.33
N ASP A 73 -8.41 9.54 2.90
CA ASP A 73 -8.37 8.09 3.12
C ASP A 73 -8.21 7.74 4.60
N LEU A 74 -7.41 8.51 5.35
CA LEU A 74 -7.32 8.41 6.81
C LEU A 74 -8.63 8.79 7.49
N SER A 75 -9.24 9.90 7.07
CA SER A 75 -10.53 10.36 7.58
C SER A 75 -11.63 9.32 7.35
N ASP A 76 -11.73 8.75 6.14
CA ASP A 76 -12.71 7.71 5.80
C ASP A 76 -12.47 6.43 6.62
N ALA A 77 -11.21 6.07 6.87
CA ALA A 77 -10.85 4.93 7.69
C ALA A 77 -11.18 5.14 9.18
N CYS A 78 -10.88 6.31 9.74
CA CYS A 78 -11.19 6.68 11.12
C CYS A 78 -12.73 6.73 11.32
N ASP A 79 -13.48 7.35 10.41
CA ASP A 79 -14.95 7.35 10.40
C ASP A 79 -15.54 5.93 10.37
N ALA A 80 -15.02 5.06 9.48
CA ALA A 80 -15.47 3.67 9.39
C ALA A 80 -15.17 2.84 10.65
N ALA A 81 -14.10 3.17 11.37
CA ALA A 81 -13.72 2.55 12.64
C ALA A 81 -14.45 3.15 13.86
N GLY A 82 -15.19 4.24 13.68
CA GLY A 82 -15.81 5.00 14.77
C GLY A 82 -14.80 5.77 15.63
N ILE A 83 -13.64 6.10 15.05
CA ILE A 83 -12.58 6.89 15.69
C ILE A 83 -12.75 8.35 15.25
N PRO A 84 -12.81 9.32 16.18
CA PRO A 84 -12.84 10.73 15.81
C PRO A 84 -11.60 11.12 14.99
N ASN A 85 -11.79 11.69 13.80
CA ASN A 85 -10.68 12.09 12.91
C ASN A 85 -9.70 13.08 13.56
N GLU A 86 -10.17 13.85 14.54
CA GLU A 86 -9.37 14.76 15.36
C GLU A 86 -8.29 14.07 16.23
N TRP A 87 -8.27 12.73 16.28
CA TRP A 87 -7.30 11.93 17.04
C TRP A 87 -6.26 11.21 16.16
N CYS A 88 -6.32 11.30 14.82
CA CYS A 88 -5.57 10.45 13.87
C CYS A 88 -4.25 11.07 13.32
#